data_AF-A0A945I4B9-F1
#
_entry.id   AF-A0A945I4B9-F1
#
_cell.length_a   1.000
_cell.length_b   1.000
_cell.length_c   1.000
_cell.angle_alpha   90.00
_cell.angle_beta   90.00
_cell.angle_gamma   90.00
#
_symmetry.space_group_name_H-M   'P 1'
#
loop_
_entity.id
_entity.type
_entity.pdbx_description
1 polymer ?
#
loop_
_entity_poly.entity_id
_entity_poly.type
_entity_poly.pdbx_seq_one_letter_code
_entity_poly.pdbx_strand_id
1 'polypeptide(L)' 'RKDFPLTGYVEIRYDDEQKRVVYEPVKLTQEFRNFDFLSPWEGVQQMLPGDEKAEEQEEAAAEKGGDA' A
#
# COMPACT_ATOMS: atom_id res chain seq x y z
N ARG A 1 12.34 -5.31 -12.31
CA ARG A 1 13.22 -4.40 -11.54
C ARG A 1 12.33 -3.43 -10.81
N LYS A 2 12.54 -3.24 -9.51
CA LYS A 2 11.75 -2.30 -8.68
C LYS A 2 12.49 -0.97 -8.45
N ASP A 3 13.64 -0.83 -9.08
CA ASP A 3 14.61 0.25 -8.86
C ASP A 3 14.37 1.44 -9.81
N PHE A 4 13.30 1.40 -10.60
CA PHE A 4 12.94 2.47 -11.53
C PHE A 4 11.91 3.42 -10.90
N PRO A 5 12.11 4.74 -10.99
CA PRO A 5 11.13 5.72 -10.52
C PRO A 5 9.87 5.66 -11.40
N LEU A 6 8.70 5.84 -10.78
CA LEU A 6 7.40 5.79 -11.46
C LEU A 6 7.27 6.80 -12.60
N THR A 7 7.90 7.96 -12.44
CA THR A 7 7.89 9.06 -13.41
C THR A 7 8.89 8.86 -14.55
N GLY A 8 9.77 7.87 -14.45
CA GLY A 8 10.93 7.75 -15.33
C GLY A 8 11.97 8.85 -15.10
N TYR A 9 13.03 8.85 -15.91
CA TYR A 9 14.13 9.81 -15.82
C TYR A 9 13.98 10.99 -16.80
N VAL A 10 13.15 10.85 -17.84
CA VAL A 10 13.11 11.75 -18.98
C VAL A 10 11.66 12.12 -19.30
N GLU A 11 11.42 13.42 -19.47
CA GLU A 11 10.18 14.00 -19.99
C GLU A 11 10.38 14.46 -21.43
N ILE A 12 9.27 14.53 -22.17
CA ILE A 12 9.25 14.89 -23.58
C ILE A 12 8.44 16.17 -23.73
N ARG A 13 9.06 17.19 -24.32
CA ARG A 13 8.38 18.45 -24.67
C ARG A 13 8.61 18.81 -26.14
N TYR A 14 7.66 19.51 -26.72
CA TYR A 14 7.84 20.11 -28.04
C TYR A 14 8.53 21.47 -27.89
N ASP A 15 9.58 21.69 -28.68
CA ASP A 15 10.31 22.94 -28.73
C ASP A 15 9.97 23.66 -30.04
N ASP A 16 9.40 24.87 -29.93
CA ASP A 16 8.93 25.63 -31.09
C ASP A 16 10.07 26.32 -31.85
N GLU A 17 11.19 26.64 -31.19
CA GLU A 17 12.37 27.21 -31.86
C GLU A 17 13.01 26.18 -32.78
N GLN A 18 13.05 24.93 -32.34
CA GLN A 18 13.67 23.83 -33.06
C GLN A 18 12.66 22.99 -33.86
N LYS A 19 11.36 23.30 -33.74
CA LYS A 19 10.21 22.59 -34.34
C LYS A 19 10.28 21.08 -34.21
N ARG A 20 10.75 20.59 -33.06
CA ARG A 20 10.96 19.17 -32.82
C ARG A 20 10.64 18.79 -31.39
N VAL A 21 10.50 17.48 -31.21
CA VAL A 21 10.34 16.86 -29.90
C VAL A 21 11.71 16.71 -29.24
N VAL A 22 11.84 17.20 -28.01
CA VAL A 22 13.07 17.19 -27.21
C VAL A 22 12.87 16.38 -25.94
N TYR A 23 13.93 15.67 -25.54
CA TYR A 23 14.00 14.83 -24.34
C TYR A 23 14.82 15.57 -23.28
N GLU A 24 14.23 15.79 -22.10
CA GLU A 24 14.89 16.46 -20.98
C GLU A 24 14.74 15.68 -19.67
N PRO A 25 15.60 15.90 -18.67
CA PRO A 25 15.41 15.30 -17.35
C PRO A 25 14.08 15.72 -16.73
N VAL A 26 13.36 14.76 -16.15
CA VAL A 26 12.07 15.00 -15.48
C VAL A 26 12.20 16.11 -14.42
N LYS A 27 11.36 17.14 -14.53
CA LYS A 27 11.23 18.21 -13.54
C LYS A 27 9.79 18.33 -13.08
N LEU A 28 9.45 17.64 -12.01
CA LEU A 28 8.13 17.72 -11.40
C LEU A 28 8.02 18.99 -10.55
N THR A 29 7.03 19.84 -10.86
CA THR A 29 6.70 21.00 -10.02
C THR A 29 6.03 20.60 -8.70
N GLN A 30 5.36 19.44 -8.70
CA GLN A 30 4.82 18.78 -7.51
C GLN A 30 5.27 17.32 -7.50
N GLU A 31 5.82 16.88 -6.36
CA GLU A 31 6.30 15.52 -6.16
C GLU A 31 5.16 14.49 -6.14
N PHE A 32 5.46 13.23 -6.48
CA PHE A 32 4.50 12.14 -6.34
C PHE A 32 4.18 11.90 -4.85
N ARG A 33 2.89 11.95 -4.50
CA ARG A 33 2.44 11.69 -3.12
C ARG A 33 2.24 10.20 -2.93
N ASN A 34 3.11 9.60 -2.12
CA ASN A 34 2.93 8.25 -1.62
C ASN A 34 1.90 8.28 -0.49
N PHE A 35 0.70 7.76 -0.76
CA PHE A 35 -0.31 7.56 0.27
C PHE A 35 -0.19 6.15 0.83
N ASP A 36 -0.09 6.04 2.14
CA ASP A 36 -0.20 4.77 2.83
C ASP A 36 -1.66 4.52 3.18
N PHE A 37 -2.30 3.61 2.45
CA PHE A 37 -3.70 3.24 2.64
C PHE A 37 -3.87 2.10 3.65
N LEU A 38 -2.76 1.52 4.14
CA LEU A 38 -2.81 0.52 5.19
C LEU A 38 -2.78 1.25 6.53
N SER A 39 -3.95 1.39 7.14
CA SER A 39 -4.04 1.76 8.55
C SER A 39 -3.15 0.80 9.35
N PRO A 40 -2.25 1.31 10.22
CA PRO A 40 -1.40 0.45 11.06
C PRO A 40 -2.19 -0.53 11.93
N TRP A 41 -3.49 -0.25 12.12
CA TRP A 41 -4.42 -0.96 12.99
C TRP A 41 -5.34 -1.96 12.26
N GLU A 42 -5.32 -1.99 10.92
CA GLU A 42 -6.17 -2.91 10.13
C GLU A 42 -5.35 -3.83 9.20
N GLY A 43 -4.01 -3.72 9.20
CA GLY A 43 -3.12 -4.44 8.28
C GLY A 43 -2.57 -5.78 8.77
N VAL A 44 -2.83 -6.15 10.03
CA VAL A 44 -2.28 -7.37 10.63
C VAL A 44 -3.39 -8.10 11.39
N GLN A 45 -4.35 -8.67 10.67
CA GLN A 45 -4.99 -9.92 11.12
C GLN A 45 -3.99 -11.07 10.93
N GLN A 46 -2.77 -10.89 11.43
CA GLN A 46 -1.87 -12.01 11.68
C GLN A 46 -2.05 -12.26 13.16
N MET A 47 -2.96 -13.17 13.45
CA MET A 47 -2.97 -14.04 14.64
C MET A 47 -1.87 -13.65 15.62
N LEU A 48 -2.23 -12.87 16.63
CA LEU A 48 -1.29 -12.51 17.68
C LEU A 48 -0.78 -13.83 18.29
N PRO A 49 0.53 -14.07 18.42
CA PRO A 49 1.03 -15.23 19.14
C PRO A 49 0.49 -15.19 20.58
N GLY A 50 -0.55 -15.98 20.85
CA GLY A 50 -1.33 -15.94 22.10
C GLY A 50 -2.85 -15.93 21.96
N ASP A 51 -3.41 -15.78 20.75
CA ASP A 51 -4.88 -15.87 20.52
C ASP A 51 -5.45 -17.31 20.60
N GLU A 52 -4.62 -18.31 20.93
CA GLU A 52 -5.05 -19.70 21.19
C GLU A 52 -6.09 -19.81 22.32
N LYS A 53 -6.17 -18.79 23.19
CA LYS A 53 -7.14 -18.71 24.30
C LYS A 53 -8.48 -18.06 23.93
N ALA A 54 -8.55 -17.31 22.82
CA ALA A 54 -9.77 -16.65 22.39
C ALA A 54 -10.71 -17.65 21.70
N GLU A 55 -10.16 -18.53 20.86
CA GLU A 55 -10.90 -19.63 20.23
C GLU A 55 -11.40 -20.65 21.28
N GLU A 56 -10.58 -21.00 22.28
CA GLU A 56 -10.98 -21.87 23.40
C GLU A 56 -12.14 -21.30 24.24
N GLN A 57 -12.22 -19.97 24.40
CA GLN A 57 -13.29 -19.32 25.16
C GLN A 57 -14.61 -19.28 24.38
N GLU A 58 -14.54 -19.17 23.06
CA GLU A 58 -15.71 -19.21 22.17
C GLU A 58 -16.30 -20.63 22.08
N GLU A 59 -15.45 -21.68 22.01
CA GLU A 59 -15.88 -23.08 22.05
C GLU A 59 -16.45 -23.50 23.42
N ALA A 60 -15.83 -23.07 24.54
CA ALA A 60 -16.31 -23.39 25.89
C ALA A 60 -17.63 -22.68 26.27
N ALA A 61 -17.94 -21.55 25.62
CA ALA A 61 -19.21 -20.86 25.79
C ALA A 61 -20.35 -21.53 24.98
N ALA A 62 -20.03 -22.12 23.82
CA ALA A 62 -20.99 -22.85 23.00
C ALA A 62 -21.43 -24.18 23.65
N GLU A 63 -20.54 -24.88 24.35
CA GLU A 63 -20.86 -26.16 25.01
C GLU A 63 -21.76 -25.98 26.26
N LYS A 64 -21.68 -24.83 26.95
CA LYS A 64 -22.47 -24.57 28.17
C LYS A 64 -23.89 -24.04 27.94
N GLY A 65 -24.29 -23.82 26.69
CA GLY A 65 -25.64 -23.39 26.31
C GLY A 65 -26.64 -24.52 26.04
N GLY A 66 -26.22 -25.79 26.18
CA GLY A 66 -26.98 -26.98 25.77
C GLY A 66 -27.62 -27.81 26.88
N ASP A 67 -27.68 -27.33 28.12
CA ASP A 67 -28.36 -28.03 29.22
C ASP A 67 -29.38 -27.08 29.89
N ALA A 68 -30.54 -26.95 29.25
CA ALA A 68 -31.76 -26.37 29.80
C ALA A 68 -32.99 -27.08 29.20
#